data_AF-A0A928GLV4-F1
#
_entry.id   AF-A0A928GLV4-F1
#
_cell.length_a   1.000
_cell.length_b   1.000
_cell.length_c   1.000
_cell.angle_alpha   90.00
_cell.angle_beta   90.00
_cell.angle_gamma   90.00
#
_symmetry.space_group_name_H-M   'P 1'
#
loop_
_entity.id
_entity.type
_entity.pdbx_description
1 polymer ?
#
loop_
_entity_poly.entity_id
_entity_poly.type
_entity_poly.pdbx_seq_one_letter_code
_entity_poly.pdbx_strand_id
1 'polypeptide(L)'
;MKYIALSLVCAAVLFCSCRENKSELAPSAGLTAEKAYEGVSNYCHSAYDWSVAEDNPSIMNLEMGEETDSTYLVVFRSYTGALVRFYVDKSNGATRIVEYVPALNIEDEAGTIDLFEYLAK
;
A
#
# COMPACT_ATOMS: atom_id res chain seq x y z
N MET A 1 57.51 -52.89 9.66
CA MET A 1 56.65 -54.06 9.94
C MET A 1 55.27 -53.50 10.27
N LYS A 2 54.29 -53.60 9.36
CA LYS A 2 53.07 -54.46 9.46
C LYS A 2 52.45 -54.36 10.86
N TYR A 3 51.20 -53.93 11.06
CA TYR A 3 49.96 -54.56 10.56
C TYR A 3 48.79 -53.59 10.34
N ILE A 4 47.94 -54.01 9.42
CA ILE A 4 46.69 -53.43 8.93
C ILE A 4 45.52 -53.96 9.76
N ALA A 5 44.56 -53.11 10.11
CA ALA A 5 43.15 -53.45 10.38
C ALA A 5 42.34 -52.14 10.26
N LEU A 6 41.73 -51.80 9.12
CA LEU A 6 40.43 -52.27 8.63
C LEU A 6 39.38 -52.37 9.74
N SER A 7 38.64 -51.28 9.95
CA SER A 7 37.29 -51.35 10.51
C SER A 7 36.41 -50.38 9.74
N LEU A 8 35.49 -51.01 9.03
CA LEU A 8 34.51 -50.47 8.12
C LEU A 8 33.26 -50.20 8.96
N VAL A 9 32.88 -48.94 9.14
CA VAL A 9 31.56 -48.58 9.65
C VAL A 9 30.96 -47.55 8.70
N CYS A 10 30.13 -48.05 7.80
CA CYS A 10 29.06 -47.30 7.16
C CYS A 10 28.07 -46.85 8.23
N ALA A 11 27.76 -45.55 8.32
CA ALA A 11 26.41 -45.11 8.63
C ALA A 11 26.24 -43.61 8.34
N ALA A 12 25.20 -43.33 7.58
CA ALA A 12 24.44 -42.08 7.53
C ALA A 12 25.16 -40.82 7.05
N VAL A 13 25.08 -40.68 5.73
CA VAL A 13 24.98 -39.40 5.04
C VAL A 13 23.85 -38.58 5.67
N LEU A 14 24.18 -37.70 6.61
CA LEU A 14 23.37 -36.52 6.90
C LEU A 14 23.97 -35.39 6.06
N PHE A 15 23.44 -35.25 4.85
CA PHE A 15 23.44 -33.97 4.16
C PHE A 15 22.78 -32.97 5.11
N CYS A 16 23.59 -32.30 5.92
CA CYS A 16 23.21 -31.03 6.51
C CYS A 16 23.20 -30.04 5.34
N SER A 17 22.15 -30.12 4.52
CA SER A 17 21.71 -29.00 3.73
C SER A 17 21.40 -27.90 4.73
N CYS A 18 22.39 -27.05 5.02
CA CYS A 18 22.12 -25.66 5.35
C CYS A 18 21.50 -25.03 4.09
N ARG A 19 20.27 -25.46 3.78
CA ARG A 19 19.40 -24.83 2.81
C ARG A 19 18.94 -23.55 3.48
N GLU A 20 19.22 -22.47 2.78
CA GLU A 20 19.06 -21.07 3.14
C GLU A 20 17.76 -20.78 3.89
N ASN A 21 17.86 -19.96 4.93
CA ASN A 21 16.92 -18.86 5.10
C ASN A 21 17.76 -17.58 5.15
N LYS A 22 18.38 -17.25 4.02
CA LYS A 22 18.43 -15.84 3.65
C LYS A 22 16.97 -15.45 3.50
N SER A 23 16.41 -14.82 4.53
CA SER A 23 15.30 -13.91 4.28
C SER A 23 15.89 -12.79 3.44
N GLU A 24 16.00 -13.04 2.14
CA GLU A 24 15.82 -11.98 1.17
C GLU A 24 14.42 -11.46 1.50
N LEU A 25 14.37 -10.39 2.29
CA LEU A 25 13.35 -9.39 2.04
C LEU A 25 13.46 -9.16 0.53
N ALA A 26 12.51 -9.71 -0.22
CA ALA A 26 12.24 -9.21 -1.56
C ALA A 26 12.28 -7.68 -1.43
N PRO A 27 12.94 -6.94 -2.34
CA PRO A 27 12.84 -5.50 -2.32
C PRO A 27 11.35 -5.22 -2.19
N SER A 28 10.93 -4.55 -1.11
CA SER A 28 9.52 -4.25 -0.89
C SER A 28 9.04 -3.70 -2.22
N ALA A 29 8.18 -4.44 -2.93
CA ALA A 29 7.64 -3.93 -4.17
C ALA A 29 7.04 -2.59 -3.76
N GLY A 30 7.66 -1.49 -4.22
CA GLY A 30 7.30 -0.16 -3.76
C GLY A 30 5.80 0.02 -3.92
N LEU A 31 5.19 0.84 -3.06
CA LEU A 31 3.77 1.15 -3.20
C LEU A 31 3.52 1.55 -4.67
N THR A 32 2.58 0.88 -5.34
CA THR A 32 2.25 1.19 -6.73
C THR A 32 1.10 2.20 -6.79
N ALA A 33 0.91 2.84 -7.95
CA ALA A 33 -0.23 3.74 -8.17
C ALA A 33 -1.57 3.02 -7.96
N GLU A 34 -1.68 1.75 -8.39
CA GLU A 34 -2.88 0.94 -8.21
C GLU A 34 -3.15 0.69 -6.73
N LYS A 35 -2.10 0.42 -5.93
CA LYS A 35 -2.24 0.24 -4.48
C LYS A 35 -2.56 1.56 -3.76
N ALA A 36 -2.01 2.68 -4.22
CA ALA A 36 -2.41 3.99 -3.72
C ALA A 36 -3.90 4.26 -3.98
N TYR A 37 -4.37 4.03 -5.21
CA TYR A 37 -5.78 4.19 -5.56
C TYR A 37 -6.68 3.24 -4.75
N GLU A 38 -6.34 1.96 -4.67
CA GLU A 38 -7.09 0.95 -3.93
C GLU A 38 -7.23 1.31 -2.45
N GLY A 39 -6.12 1.67 -1.78
CA GLY A 39 -6.14 2.05 -0.37
C GLY A 39 -6.97 3.31 -0.11
N VAL A 40 -6.84 4.35 -0.96
CA VAL A 40 -7.63 5.58 -0.82
C VAL A 40 -9.11 5.31 -1.13
N SER A 41 -9.42 4.48 -2.11
CA SER A 41 -10.79 4.05 -2.41
C SER A 41 -11.40 3.36 -1.19
N ASN A 42 -10.70 2.40 -0.60
CA ASN A 42 -11.16 1.69 0.60
C ASN A 42 -11.35 2.64 1.80
N TYR A 43 -10.45 3.60 2.00
CA TYR A 43 -10.63 4.66 2.98
C TYR A 43 -11.93 5.44 2.72
N CYS A 44 -12.11 5.95 1.50
CA CYS A 44 -13.28 6.75 1.14
C CYS A 44 -14.59 5.97 1.28
N HIS A 45 -14.61 4.69 0.91
CA HIS A 45 -15.75 3.79 1.10
C HIS A 45 -16.08 3.49 2.56
N SER A 46 -15.10 3.63 3.46
CA SER A 46 -15.32 3.48 4.91
C SER A 46 -15.69 4.80 5.61
N ALA A 47 -15.25 5.94 5.08
CA ALA A 47 -15.36 7.24 5.73
C ALA A 47 -16.58 8.06 5.29
N TYR A 48 -17.02 7.89 4.04
CA TYR A 48 -18.12 8.66 3.47
C TYR A 48 -19.37 7.79 3.24
N ASP A 49 -20.54 8.42 3.24
CA ASP A 49 -21.79 7.77 2.86
C ASP A 49 -21.92 7.73 1.34
N TRP A 50 -21.80 6.53 0.77
CA TRP A 50 -21.89 6.29 -0.67
C TRP A 50 -23.32 6.07 -1.17
N SER A 51 -24.33 6.02 -0.30
CA SER A 51 -25.73 5.81 -0.73
C SER A 51 -26.20 6.88 -1.73
N VAL A 52 -25.69 8.11 -1.59
CA VAL A 52 -25.97 9.22 -2.53
C VAL A 52 -25.46 8.94 -3.95
N ALA A 53 -24.41 8.13 -4.09
CA ALA A 53 -23.86 7.74 -5.38
C ALA A 53 -24.59 6.55 -6.03
N GLU A 54 -25.47 5.84 -5.32
CA GLU A 54 -26.25 4.74 -5.90
C GLU A 54 -27.22 5.25 -6.97
N ASP A 55 -27.90 6.38 -6.69
CA ASP A 55 -28.84 7.02 -7.62
C ASP A 55 -28.14 7.90 -8.66
N ASN A 56 -26.93 8.38 -8.36
CA ASN A 56 -26.13 9.18 -9.27
C ASN A 56 -24.63 8.86 -9.13
N PRO A 57 -24.13 7.81 -9.81
CA PRO A 57 -22.74 7.36 -9.69
C PRO A 57 -21.69 8.40 -10.07
N SER A 58 -22.07 9.46 -10.79
CA SER A 58 -21.14 10.53 -11.18
C SER A 58 -20.91 11.57 -10.08
N ILE A 59 -21.77 11.64 -9.06
CA ILE A 59 -21.74 12.69 -8.04
C ILE A 59 -20.58 12.53 -7.07
N MET A 60 -20.12 11.29 -6.86
CA MET A 60 -18.96 10.95 -6.06
C MET A 60 -18.06 10.02 -6.86
N ASN A 61 -16.76 10.32 -6.92
CA ASN A 61 -15.81 9.50 -7.66
C ASN A 61 -14.39 9.72 -7.16
N LEU A 62 -13.49 8.83 -7.54
CA LEU A 62 -12.05 8.95 -7.32
C LEU A 62 -11.32 8.96 -8.65
N GLU A 63 -10.22 9.70 -8.69
CA GLU A 63 -9.31 9.73 -9.83
C GLU A 63 -7.86 9.86 -9.37
N MET A 64 -6.94 9.42 -10.23
CA MET A 64 -5.52 9.72 -10.06
C MET A 64 -5.27 11.17 -10.47
N GLY A 65 -4.61 11.92 -9.60
CA GLY A 65 -4.09 13.25 -9.91
C GLY A 65 -2.67 13.20 -10.47
N GLU A 66 -2.08 14.38 -10.64
CA GLU A 66 -0.67 14.51 -11.00
C GLU A 66 0.21 14.04 -9.84
N GLU A 67 1.05 13.04 -10.12
CA GLU A 67 2.01 12.52 -9.16
C GLU A 67 3.34 13.28 -9.19
N THR A 68 4.15 13.07 -8.16
CA THR A 68 5.56 13.50 -8.11
C THR A 68 6.47 12.30 -7.96
N ASP A 69 7.78 12.53 -7.94
CA ASP A 69 8.77 11.47 -7.70
C ASP A 69 8.57 10.75 -6.36
N SER A 70 8.03 11.44 -5.34
CA SER A 70 7.86 10.91 -3.98
C SER A 70 6.43 10.60 -3.58
N THR A 71 5.43 11.03 -4.35
CA THR A 71 4.04 11.05 -3.89
C THR A 71 3.07 10.69 -5.00
N TYR A 72 2.16 9.74 -4.75
CA TYR A 72 0.96 9.57 -5.57
C TYR A 72 -0.12 10.54 -5.08
N LEU A 73 -0.86 11.15 -6.00
CA LEU A 73 -2.05 11.94 -5.69
C LEU A 73 -3.29 11.14 -6.12
N VAL A 74 -4.19 10.91 -5.17
CA VAL A 74 -5.55 10.42 -5.45
C VAL A 74 -6.53 11.52 -5.04
N VAL A 75 -7.50 11.83 -5.89
CA VAL A 75 -8.48 12.89 -5.64
C VAL A 75 -9.85 12.26 -5.54
N PHE A 76 -10.52 12.46 -4.41
CA PHE A 76 -11.91 12.11 -4.21
C PHE A 76 -12.79 13.35 -4.42
N ARG A 77 -13.80 13.24 -5.27
CA ARG A 77 -14.87 14.23 -5.38
C ARG A 77 -16.01 13.83 -4.47
N SER A 78 -16.34 14.67 -3.49
CA SER A 78 -17.50 14.49 -2.61
C SER A 78 -18.82 14.91 -3.29
N TYR A 79 -19.96 14.51 -2.70
CA TYR A 79 -21.28 14.86 -3.24
C TYR A 79 -21.57 16.36 -3.22
N THR A 80 -20.91 17.13 -2.32
CA THR A 80 -21.01 18.60 -2.25
C THR A 80 -20.16 19.30 -3.31
N GLY A 81 -19.31 18.55 -4.02
CA GLY A 81 -18.36 19.09 -5.00
C GLY A 81 -17.04 19.54 -4.40
N ALA A 82 -16.80 19.37 -3.09
CA ALA A 82 -15.47 19.50 -2.50
C ALA A 82 -14.56 18.37 -3.00
N LEU A 83 -13.27 18.70 -3.18
CA LEU A 83 -12.23 17.76 -3.59
C LEU A 83 -11.38 17.42 -2.36
N VAL A 84 -11.22 16.14 -2.07
CA VAL A 84 -10.32 15.66 -1.02
C VAL A 84 -9.11 15.05 -1.69
N ARG A 85 -7.95 15.66 -1.48
CA ARG A 85 -6.67 15.27 -2.06
C ARG A 85 -5.90 14.43 -1.07
N PHE A 86 -5.57 13.22 -1.50
CA PHE A 86 -4.77 12.25 -0.75
C PHE A 86 -3.37 12.22 -1.33
N TYR A 87 -2.41 12.78 -0.60
CA TYR A 87 -0.99 12.79 -0.95
C TYR A 87 -0.31 11.60 -0.27
N VAL A 88 -0.11 10.53 -1.03
CA VAL A 88 0.39 9.24 -0.55
C VAL A 88 1.90 9.14 -0.76
N ASP A 89 2.67 9.04 0.32
CA ASP A 89 4.12 8.80 0.25
C ASP A 89 4.42 7.40 -0.34
N LYS A 90 5.19 7.37 -1.44
CA LYS A 90 5.50 6.15 -2.20
C LYS A 90 6.36 5.15 -1.42
N SER A 91 7.11 5.63 -0.43
CA SER A 91 8.05 4.81 0.34
C SER A 91 7.40 4.12 1.54
N ASN A 92 6.41 4.75 2.16
CA ASN A 92 5.90 4.33 3.47
C ASN A 92 4.37 4.41 3.62
N GLY A 93 3.62 4.81 2.59
CA GLY A 93 2.15 4.83 2.63
C GLY A 93 1.54 5.91 3.54
N ALA A 94 2.35 6.74 4.21
CA ALA A 94 1.84 7.87 4.97
C ALA A 94 1.08 8.80 4.01
N THR A 95 -0.16 9.10 4.36
CA THR A 95 -1.06 9.83 3.47
C THR A 95 -1.55 11.10 4.16
N ARG A 96 -1.22 12.26 3.58
CA ARG A 96 -1.75 13.56 4.01
C ARG A 96 -3.04 13.86 3.26
N ILE A 97 -4.06 14.33 3.98
CA ILE A 97 -5.40 14.61 3.46
C ILE A 97 -5.65 16.11 3.50
N VAL A 98 -5.97 16.66 2.33
CA VAL A 98 -6.31 18.07 2.17
C VAL A 98 -7.69 18.19 1.53
N GLU A 99 -8.59 18.93 2.16
CA GLU A 99 -9.86 19.30 1.54
C GLU A 99 -9.71 20.62 0.79
N TYR A 100 -10.26 20.69 -0.41
CA TYR A 100 -10.32 21.89 -1.22
C TYR A 100 -11.74 22.10 -1.72
N VAL A 101 -12.27 23.31 -1.49
CA VAL A 101 -13.62 23.71 -1.92
C VAL A 101 -13.50 24.71 -3.06
N PRO A 102 -13.62 24.27 -4.34
CA PRO A 102 -13.35 25.14 -5.49
C PRO A 102 -14.22 26.39 -5.54
N ALA A 103 -15.49 26.26 -5.15
CA ALA A 103 -16.45 27.38 -5.17
C ALA A 103 -16.07 28.51 -4.21
N LEU A 104 -15.34 28.20 -3.13
CA LEU A 104 -14.91 29.16 -2.12
C LEU A 104 -13.42 29.50 -2.24
N ASN A 105 -12.66 28.72 -3.02
CA ASN A 105 -11.21 28.80 -3.12
C ASN A 105 -10.53 28.73 -1.74
N ILE A 106 -10.98 27.77 -0.92
CA ILE A 106 -10.47 27.49 0.42
C ILE A 106 -9.88 26.09 0.42
N GLU A 107 -8.76 25.94 1.13
CA GLU A 107 -8.05 24.69 1.34
C GLU A 107 -7.79 24.50 2.84
N ASP A 108 -8.09 23.30 3.34
CA ASP A 108 -7.96 22.94 4.75
C ASP A 108 -7.23 21.60 4.91
N GLU A 109 -6.31 21.53 5.88
CA GLU A 109 -5.67 20.27 6.28
C GLU A 109 -6.66 19.41 7.07
N ALA A 110 -7.10 18.30 6.47
CA ALA A 110 -8.13 17.42 7.03
C ALA A 110 -7.54 16.29 7.90
N GLY A 111 -6.24 16.02 7.80
CA GLY A 111 -5.53 15.09 8.67
C GLY A 111 -4.56 14.16 7.93
N THR A 112 -4.23 13.05 8.59
CA THR A 112 -3.31 12.04 8.05
C THR A 112 -3.80 10.62 8.36
N ILE A 113 -3.51 9.68 7.46
CA ILE A 113 -3.79 8.24 7.64
C ILE A 113 -2.56 7.39 7.27
N ASP A 114 -2.52 6.16 7.77
CA ASP A 114 -1.67 5.11 7.24
C ASP A 114 -2.45 4.34 6.17
N LEU A 115 -2.02 4.42 4.90
CA LEU A 115 -2.70 3.76 3.78
C LEU A 115 -2.76 2.23 3.96
N PHE A 116 -1.77 1.64 4.63
CA PHE A 116 -1.70 0.18 4.74
C PHE A 116 -2.83 -0.42 5.58
N GLU A 117 -3.43 0.36 6.49
CA GLU A 117 -4.64 -0.04 7.24
C GLU A 117 -5.85 -0.27 6.32
N TYR A 118 -5.83 0.30 5.12
CA TYR A 118 -6.91 0.25 4.14
C TYR A 118 -6.61 -0.67 2.95
N LEU A 119 -5.42 -1.28 2.89
CA LEU A 119 -5.05 -2.27 1.87
C LEU A 119 -5.23 -3.73 2.33
N ALA A 120 -5.33 -3.97 3.64
CA ALA A 120 -5.33 -5.31 4.22
C ALA A 120 -6.72 -5.95 4.38
N LYS A 121 -7.74 -5.47 3.65
CA LYS A 121 -9.14 -5.91 3.81
C LYS A 121 -9.62 -6.80 2.67
#